data_AF-A0A7J6X2L4-F1
#
_entry.id   AF-A0A7J6X2L4-F1
#
_cell.length_a   1.000
_cell.length_b   1.000
_cell.length_c   1.000
_cell.angle_alpha   90.00
_cell.angle_beta   90.00
_cell.angle_gamma   90.00
#
_symmetry.space_group_name_H-M   'P 1'
#
loop_
_entity.id
_entity.type
_entity.pdbx_description
1 polymer ?
#
loop_
_entity_poly.entity_id
_entity_poly.type
_entity_poly.pdbx_seq_one_letter_code
_entity_poly.pdbx_strand_id
1 'polypeptide(L)' 'MTLVAGSYEKFIWGFSLKTTGSLTLKPLFFYPSHLSTIKCVAVSGPVAVSGGADDAIKIYDLSSCSEVGSLINK' A
#
# COMPACT_ATOMS: atom_id res chain seq x y z
N MET A 1 10.18 -7.53 7.32
CA MET A 1 10.04 -6.12 6.87
C MET A 1 8.90 -6.09 5.85
N THR A 2 8.10 -5.03 5.81
CA THR A 2 7.01 -4.90 4.83
C THR A 2 7.41 -3.90 3.76
N LEU A 3 7.20 -4.26 2.50
CA LEU A 3 7.45 -3.43 1.35
C LEU A 3 6.11 -3.13 0.68
N VAL A 4 5.83 -1.86 0.44
CA VAL A 4 4.60 -1.42 -0.24
C VAL A 4 4.99 -0.61 -1.46
N ALA A 5 4.34 -0.88 -2.58
CA ALA A 5 4.59 -0.20 -3.84
C ALA A 5 3.26 0.24 -4.47
N GLY A 6 3.23 1.46 -4.99
CA GLY A 6 2.11 2.00 -5.77
C GLY A 6 2.46 2.07 -7.26
N SER A 7 1.43 2.01 -8.10
CA SER A 7 1.57 2.03 -9.56
C SER A 7 0.90 3.23 -10.20
N TYR A 8 1.36 3.57 -11.41
CA TYR A 8 0.69 4.55 -12.26
C TYR A 8 -0.72 4.11 -12.67
N GLU A 9 -0.93 2.79 -12.73
CA GLU A 9 -2.20 2.16 -13.11
C GLU A 9 -3.19 2.02 -11.94
N LYS A 10 -2.99 2.76 -10.83
CA LYS A 10 -3.82 2.80 -9.61
C LYS A 10 -3.74 1.59 -8.66
N PHE A 11 -2.86 0.65 -8.95
CA PHE A 11 -2.71 -0.56 -8.15
C PHE A 11 -1.75 -0.35 -6.99
N ILE A 12 -2.06 -0.98 -5.87
CA ILE A 12 -1.16 -1.07 -4.73
C ILE A 12 -0.76 -2.53 -4.49
N TRP A 13 0.50 -2.72 -4.14
CA TRP A 13 1.06 -4.02 -3.78
C TRP A 13 1.65 -3.95 -2.38
N GLY A 14 1.40 -5.00 -1.59
CA GLY A 14 2.08 -5.25 -0.32
C GLY A 14 2.87 -6.56 -0.39
N PHE A 15 4.11 -6.53 0.09
CA PHE A 15 5.00 -7.68 0.17
C PHE A 15 5.63 -7.80 1.56
N SER A 16 5.75 -9.03 2.04
CA SER A 16 6.57 -9.35 3.20
C SER A 16 7.97 -9.76 2.71
N LEU A 17 8.97 -8.96 3.06
CA LEU A 17 10.37 -9.21 2.77
C LEU A 17 11.01 -9.99 3.93
N LYS A 18 11.49 -11.19 3.63
CA LYS A 18 12.40 -11.96 4.48
C LYS A 18 13.83 -11.64 4.08
N THR A 19 14.61 -11.12 5.03
CA THR A 19 16.01 -10.70 4.82
C THR A 19 17.03 -11.69 5.35
N THR A 20 16.61 -12.70 6.13
CA THR A 20 17.52 -13.71 6.69
C THR A 20 17.77 -14.82 5.68
N GLY A 21 19.00 -14.87 5.13
CA GLY A 21 19.47 -15.90 4.22
C GLY A 21 19.22 -15.56 2.75
N SER A 22 18.03 -15.89 2.24
CA SER A 22 17.63 -15.61 0.86
C SER A 22 16.57 -14.51 0.82
N LEU A 23 16.83 -13.47 0.02
CA LEU A 23 15.89 -12.38 -0.20
C LEU A 23 14.65 -12.91 -0.91
N THR A 24 13.59 -13.16 -0.15
CA THR A 24 12.32 -13.67 -0.66
C THR A 24 11.20 -12.68 -0.36
N LEU A 25 10.43 -12.38 -1.40
CA LEU A 25 9.24 -11.53 -1.32
C LEU A 25 8.01 -12.43 -1.30
N LYS A 26 7.27 -12.41 -0.20
CA LYS A 26 5.95 -13.05 -0.12
C LYS A 26 4.88 -12.00 -0.41
N PRO A 27 4.03 -12.16 -1.44
CA PRO A 27 2.92 -11.24 -1.67
C PRO A 27 1.92 -11.30 -0.50
N LEU A 28 1.42 -10.14 -0.09
CA LEU A 28 0.42 -9.98 0.97
C LEU A 28 -0.94 -9.60 0.37
N PHE A 29 -0.99 -8.49 -0.36
CA PHE A 29 -2.20 -8.00 -1.00
C PHE A 29 -1.89 -7.31 -2.33
N PHE A 30 -2.88 -7.31 -3.21
CA PHE A 30 -2.86 -6.64 -4.50
C PHE A 30 -4.29 -6.30 -4.92
N TYR A 31 -4.57 -5.02 -5.17
CA TYR A 31 -5.85 -4.58 -5.69
C TYR A 31 -5.76 -3.14 -6.23
N PRO A 32 -6.70 -2.73 -7.12
CA PRO A 32 -6.81 -1.34 -7.53
C PRO A 32 -7.33 -0.53 -6.34
N SER A 33 -6.52 0.39 -5.84
CA SER A 33 -6.89 1.17 -4.66
C SER A 33 -7.40 2.56 -5.00
N HIS A 34 -6.72 3.26 -5.90
CA HIS A 34 -7.08 4.64 -6.25
C HIS A 34 -7.93 4.67 -7.54
N LEU A 35 -8.57 5.80 -7.81
CA LEU A 35 -9.22 6.08 -9.09
C LEU A 35 -8.22 6.57 -10.15
N SER A 36 -7.04 7.03 -9.71
CA SER A 36 -5.96 7.55 -10.56
C SER A 36 -4.59 7.07 -10.07
N THR A 37 -3.52 7.61 -10.65
CA THR A 37 -2.13 7.24 -10.34
C THR A 37 -1.79 7.43 -8.86
N ILE A 38 -1.09 6.46 -8.28
CA ILE A 38 -0.56 6.57 -6.92
C ILE A 38 0.75 7.36 -6.97
N LYS A 39 0.78 8.53 -6.33
CA LYS A 39 1.93 9.44 -6.34
C LYS A 39 2.89 9.20 -5.18
N CYS A 40 2.39 8.73 -4.05
CA CYS A 40 3.21 8.49 -2.87
C CYS A 40 2.68 7.33 -2.02
N VAL A 41 3.60 6.70 -1.29
CA VAL A 41 3.31 5.63 -0.34
C VAL A 41 4.22 5.81 0.87
N ALA A 42 3.69 5.60 2.07
CA ALA A 42 4.44 5.60 3.31
C ALA A 42 3.99 4.43 4.20
N VAL A 43 4.93 3.90 4.99
CA VAL A 43 4.67 2.81 5.94
C VAL A 43 5.24 3.20 7.29
N SER A 44 4.45 3.03 8.35
CA SER A 44 4.88 3.21 9.72
C SER A 44 4.25 2.13 10.61
N GLY A 45 5.09 1.24 11.14
CA GLY A 45 4.64 0.11 11.95
C GLY A 45 3.64 -0.79 11.18
N PRO A 46 2.43 -1.03 11.71
CA PRO A 46 1.42 -1.86 11.06
C PRO A 46 0.58 -1.09 10.02
N VAL A 47 0.78 0.22 9.86
CA VAL A 47 -0.06 1.05 8.98
C VAL A 47 0.71 1.41 7.72
N ALA A 48 0.06 1.25 6.58
CA ALA A 48 0.49 1.80 5.31
C ALA A 48 -0.50 2.86 4.84
N VAL A 49 0.00 3.85 4.12
CA VAL A 49 -0.79 4.95 3.58
C VAL A 49 -0.34 5.25 2.16
N SER A 50 -1.27 5.54 1.27
CA SER A 50 -0.95 6.02 -0.08
C SER A 50 -1.74 7.26 -0.45
N GLY A 51 -1.12 8.13 -1.24
CA GLY A 51 -1.73 9.33 -1.81
C GLY A 51 -1.79 9.22 -3.32
N GLY A 52 -2.98 9.47 -3.88
CA GLY A 52 -3.22 9.41 -5.32
C GLY A 52 -3.43 10.78 -5.96
N ALA A 53 -3.52 10.80 -7.29
CA ALA A 53 -3.96 11.96 -8.06
C ALA A 53 -5.49 12.16 -8.07
N ASP A 54 -6.21 11.34 -7.31
CA ASP A 54 -7.66 11.34 -7.14
C ASP A 54 -8.11 12.12 -5.88
N ASP A 55 -7.24 12.99 -5.36
CA ASP A 55 -7.44 13.77 -4.13
C ASP A 55 -7.82 12.94 -2.90
N ALA A 56 -7.46 11.65 -2.91
CA ALA A 56 -7.71 10.71 -1.84
C ALA A 56 -6.40 10.23 -1.20
N ILE A 57 -6.43 10.12 0.13
CA ILE A 57 -5.43 9.40 0.91
C ILE A 57 -6.06 8.11 1.40
N LYS A 58 -5.45 6.97 1.09
CA LYS A 58 -5.93 5.63 1.46
C LYS A 58 -5.11 5.09 2.62
N ILE A 59 -5.78 4.48 3.58
CA ILE A 59 -5.17 3.91 4.79
C ILE A 59 -5.36 2.40 4.78
N TYR A 60 -4.29 1.66 5.06
CA TYR A 60 -4.27 0.21 5.08
C TYR A 60 -3.68 -0.30 6.38
N ASP A 61 -4.29 -1.36 6.90
CA ASP A 61 -3.71 -2.15 7.98
C ASP A 61 -2.99 -3.36 7.37
N LEU A 62 -1.67 -3.40 7.58
CA LEU A 62 -0.79 -4.46 7.10
C LEU A 62 -0.99 -5.77 7.89
N SER A 63 -1.56 -5.70 9.08
CA SER A 63 -1.84 -6.86 9.94
C SER A 63 -3.00 -7.66 9.39
N SER A 64 -4.07 -6.97 8.98
CA SER A 64 -5.23 -7.55 8.29
C SER A 64 -5.06 -7.64 6.77
N CYS A 65 -4.02 -7.01 6.21
CA CYS A 65 -3.77 -6.90 4.77
C CYS A 65 -4.96 -6.29 4.01
N SER A 66 -5.65 -5.32 4.62
CA SER A 66 -6.89 -4.73 4.08
C SER A 66 -6.89 -3.20 4.14
N GLU A 67 -7.67 -2.58 3.24
CA GLU A 67 -7.99 -1.15 3.33
C GLU A 67 -8.88 -0.89 4.56
N VAL A 68 -8.51 0.11 5.36
CA VAL A 68 -9.27 0.55 6.54
C VAL A 68 -10.24 1.66 6.16
N GLY A 69 -9.81 2.55 5.27
CA GLY A 69 -10.63 3.65 4.79
C GLY A 69 -9.83 4.66 3.99
N SER A 70 -10.50 5.77 3.66
CA SER A 70 -9.93 6.88 2.92
C SER A 70 -10.22 8.22 3.57
N LEU A 71 -9.26 9.13 3.47
CA LEU A 71 -9.42 10.54 3.77
C LEU A 71 -9.58 11.26 2.44
N ILE A 72 -10.73 11.90 2.27
CA ILE A 72 -11.10 12.67 1.10
C ILE A 72 -11.59 14.04 1.58
N ASN A 73 -11.24 15.09 0.84
CA ASN A 73 -11.86 16.38 1.08
C ASN A 73 -13.27 16.37 0.48
N LYS A 74 -14.28 16.78 1.26
CA LYS A 74 -15.67 16.89 0.82
C LYS A 74 -16.05 18.34 0.58
#